data_AF-A0A7J3J3H3-F1
#
_entry.id   AF-A0A7J3J3H3-F1
#
_cell.length_a   1.000
_cell.length_b   1.000
_cell.length_c   1.000
_cell.angle_alpha   90.00
_cell.angle_beta   90.00
_cell.angle_gamma   90.00
#
_symmetry.space_group_name_H-M   'P 1'
#
loop_
_entity.id
_entity.type
_entity.pdbx_description
1 polymer ?
#
loop_
_entity_poly.entity_id
_entity_poly.type
_entity_poly.pdbx_seq_one_letter_code
_entity_poly.pdbx_strand_id
1 'polypeptide(L)'
;MKKRERDLQLARIMLAELMKAGSLRRRDLEKHTLTKCGTRATFDSILAFLKGQGYIAKASAEYMAPYQITEKGKRFLEALSNGSA
;
A
#
# COMPACT_ATOMS: atom_id res chain seq x y z
N MET A 1 -8.20 10.42 -16.03
CA MET A 1 -7.88 10.15 -14.61
C MET A 1 -6.61 10.88 -14.22
N LYS A 2 -6.69 11.79 -13.24
CA LYS A 2 -5.56 12.65 -12.83
C LYS A 2 -4.49 11.79 -12.10
N LYS A 3 -3.21 12.19 -12.15
CA LYS A 3 -2.10 11.47 -11.49
C LYS A 3 -2.42 11.12 -10.03
N ARG A 4 -2.95 12.10 -9.28
CA ARG A 4 -3.36 11.95 -7.88
C ARG A 4 -4.40 10.84 -7.66
N GLU A 5 -5.38 10.71 -8.54
CA GLU A 5 -6.41 9.66 -8.43
C GLU A 5 -5.78 8.27 -8.61
N ARG A 6 -4.83 8.12 -9.55
CA ARG A 6 -4.10 6.86 -9.77
C ARG A 6 -3.24 6.50 -8.57
N ASP A 7 -2.56 7.49 -8.00
CA ASP A 7 -1.72 7.33 -6.80
C ASP A 7 -2.57 6.88 -5.59
N LEU A 8 -3.75 7.50 -5.38
CA LEU A 8 -4.68 7.10 -4.34
C LEU A 8 -5.29 5.71 -4.58
N GLN A 9 -5.61 5.38 -5.84
CA GLN A 9 -6.09 4.05 -6.19
C GLN A 9 -5.03 2.98 -5.91
N LEU A 10 -3.75 3.25 -6.23
CA LEU A 10 -2.65 2.35 -5.95
C LEU A 10 -2.45 2.17 -4.44
N ALA A 11 -2.48 3.26 -3.67
CA ALA A 11 -2.41 3.22 -2.21
C ALA A 11 -3.53 2.36 -1.61
N ARG A 12 -4.78 2.54 -2.10
CA ARG A 12 -5.93 1.72 -1.68
C ARG A 12 -5.69 0.24 -1.95
N ILE A 13 -5.21 -0.11 -3.14
CA ILE A 13 -4.93 -1.49 -3.52
C ILE A 13 -3.83 -2.10 -2.62
N MET A 14 -2.73 -1.39 -2.38
CA MET A 14 -1.64 -1.88 -1.54
C MET A 14 -2.11 -2.17 -0.10
N LEU A 15 -2.88 -1.25 0.47
CA LEU A 15 -3.41 -1.40 1.83
C LEU A 15 -4.43 -2.54 1.91
N ALA A 16 -5.30 -2.69 0.90
CA ALA A 16 -6.25 -3.79 0.84
C ALA A 16 -5.56 -5.16 0.72
N GLU A 17 -4.49 -5.26 -0.08
CA GLU A 17 -3.69 -6.49 -0.20
C GLU A 17 -3.00 -6.83 1.13
N LEU A 18 -2.43 -5.85 1.83
CA LEU A 18 -1.84 -6.05 3.14
C LEU A 18 -2.86 -6.45 4.21
N MET A 19 -4.04 -5.82 4.21
CA MET A 19 -5.13 -6.17 5.11
C MET A 19 -5.62 -7.60 4.88
N LYS A 20 -5.72 -8.03 3.61
CA LYS A 20 -6.13 -9.38 3.23
C LYS A 20 -5.10 -10.44 3.59
N ALA A 21 -3.81 -10.18 3.33
CA ALA A 21 -2.73 -11.15 3.53
C ALA A 21 -2.13 -11.13 4.96
N GLY A 22 -2.40 -10.09 5.74
CA GLY A 22 -1.80 -9.84 7.05
C GLY A 22 -0.37 -9.29 6.96
N SER A 23 0.49 -9.91 6.14
CA SER A 23 1.84 -9.41 5.84
C SER A 23 2.31 -9.82 4.44
N LEU A 24 3.06 -8.96 3.74
CA LEU A 24 3.63 -9.27 2.43
C LEU A 24 5.05 -8.72 2.29
N ARG A 25 5.96 -9.51 1.70
CA ARG A 25 7.27 -8.99 1.28
C ARG A 25 7.11 -7.99 0.13
N ARG A 26 8.09 -7.10 -0.04
CA ARG A 26 8.08 -6.08 -1.11
C ARG A 26 7.76 -6.68 -2.48
N ARG A 27 8.38 -7.82 -2.82
CA ARG A 27 8.20 -8.49 -4.13
C ARG A 27 6.77 -8.97 -4.34
N ASP A 28 6.16 -9.59 -3.34
CA ASP A 28 4.80 -10.14 -3.44
C ASP A 28 3.78 -9.01 -3.49
N LEU A 29 3.98 -7.98 -2.65
CA LEU A 29 3.18 -6.76 -2.70
C LEU A 29 3.30 -6.08 -4.08
N GLU A 30 4.50 -5.90 -4.63
CA GLU A 30 4.73 -5.35 -5.96
C GLU A 30 3.97 -6.14 -7.03
N LYS A 31 4.08 -7.48 -7.03
CA LYS A 31 3.37 -8.36 -7.97
C LYS A 31 1.84 -8.21 -7.86
N HIS A 32 1.29 -8.22 -6.65
CA HIS A 32 -0.16 -8.10 -6.42
C HIS A 32 -0.71 -6.72 -6.77
N THR A 33 0.13 -5.68 -6.68
CA THR A 33 -0.29 -4.31 -6.94
C THR A 33 -0.18 -3.96 -8.43
N LEU A 34 0.96 -4.28 -9.06
CA LEU A 34 1.24 -3.95 -10.47
C LEU A 34 0.37 -4.74 -11.45
N THR A 35 -0.10 -5.93 -11.07
CA THR A 35 -1.10 -6.68 -11.86
C THR A 35 -2.45 -5.95 -11.95
N LYS A 36 -2.72 -5.02 -11.04
CA LYS A 36 -3.98 -4.26 -11.01
C LYS A 36 -3.82 -2.87 -11.58
N CYS A 37 -2.76 -2.14 -11.21
CA CYS A 37 -2.44 -0.84 -11.81
C CYS A 37 -1.02 -0.35 -11.47
N GLY A 38 -0.57 0.69 -12.20
CA GLY A 38 0.65 1.43 -11.90
C GLY A 38 1.91 0.92 -12.59
N THR A 39 3.02 1.59 -12.31
CA THR A 39 4.37 1.19 -12.75
C THR A 39 5.22 0.92 -11.52
N ARG A 40 6.37 0.25 -11.69
CA ARG A 40 7.31 0.02 -10.59
C ARG A 40 7.76 1.33 -9.91
N ALA A 41 7.98 2.39 -10.68
CA ALA A 41 8.33 3.71 -10.14
C ALA A 41 7.21 4.31 -9.28
N THR A 42 5.95 4.18 -9.71
CA THR A 42 4.79 4.62 -8.93
C THR A 42 4.63 3.76 -7.67
N PHE A 43 4.82 2.44 -7.79
CA PHE A 43 4.80 1.53 -6.63
C PHE A 43 5.82 1.94 -5.57
N ASP A 44 7.07 2.19 -5.96
CA ASP A 44 8.12 2.60 -5.01
C ASP A 44 7.79 3.93 -4.33
N SER A 45 7.25 4.88 -5.10
CA SER A 45 6.81 6.18 -4.57
C SER A 45 5.67 6.03 -3.54
N ILE A 46 4.67 5.21 -3.85
CA ILE A 46 3.54 4.97 -2.94
C ILE A 46 3.95 4.14 -1.73
N LEU A 47 4.82 3.14 -1.90
CA LEU A 47 5.36 2.37 -0.78
C LEU A 47 6.12 3.28 0.19
N ALA A 48 6.97 4.16 -0.32
CA ALA A 48 7.71 5.14 0.48
C ALA A 48 6.77 6.11 1.19
N PHE A 49 5.73 6.60 0.50
CA PHE A 49 4.70 7.44 1.10
C PHE A 49 3.97 6.73 2.25
N LEU A 50 3.45 5.53 2.01
CA LEU A 50 2.70 4.77 3.01
C LEU A 50 3.56 4.46 4.24
N LYS A 51 4.83 4.10 4.03
CA LYS A 51 5.80 3.86 5.10
C LYS A 51 6.12 5.15 5.87
N GLY A 52 6.44 6.23 5.16
CA GLY A 52 6.80 7.52 5.76
C GLY A 52 5.66 8.14 6.57
N GLN A 53 4.41 7.89 6.17
CA GLN A 53 3.23 8.32 6.92
C GLN A 53 2.83 7.35 8.04
N GLY A 54 3.50 6.20 8.18
CA GLY A 54 3.20 5.20 9.21
C GLY A 54 1.90 4.41 8.97
N TYR A 55 1.40 4.38 7.73
CA TYR A 55 0.25 3.54 7.36
C TYR A 55 0.62 2.06 7.23
N ILE A 56 1.89 1.79 6.94
CA ILE A 56 2.48 0.45 6.92
C ILE A 56 3.78 0.45 7.70
N ALA A 57 4.15 -0.70 8.23
CA ALA A 57 5.42 -0.92 8.91
C ALA A 57 6.04 -2.24 8.46
N LYS A 58 7.34 -2.41 8.67
CA LYS A 58 7.97 -3.73 8.55
C LYS A 58 7.68 -4.53 9.82
N ALA A 59 7.48 -5.85 9.68
CA ALA A 59 7.30 -6.76 10.81
C ALA A 59 8.56 -6.91 11.67
N SER A 60 9.75 -6.63 11.12
CA SER A 60 11.03 -6.63 11.84
C SER A 60 12.03 -5.64 11.22
N ALA A 61 13.17 -5.44 11.87
CA ALA A 61 14.24 -4.54 11.41
C ALA A 61 14.99 -5.07 10.16
N GLU A 62 14.80 -6.34 9.79
CA GLU A 62 15.50 -6.95 8.68
C GLU A 62 15.19 -6.29 7.33
N TYR A 63 16.17 -6.30 6.43
CA TYR A 63 15.99 -5.73 5.10
C TYR A 63 14.85 -6.40 4.32
N MET A 64 14.70 -7.73 4.44
CA MET A 64 13.68 -8.54 3.76
C MET A 64 12.39 -8.73 4.56
N ALA A 65 12.25 -8.08 5.72
CA ALA A 65 11.06 -8.17 6.55
C ALA A 65 9.79 -7.80 5.76
N PRO A 66 8.70 -8.58 5.89
CA PRO A 66 7.44 -8.26 5.24
C PRO A 66 6.84 -6.97 5.81
N TYR A 67 6.05 -6.29 4.99
CA TYR A 67 5.24 -5.15 5.40
C TYR A 67 3.91 -5.62 5.98
N GLN A 68 3.38 -4.85 6.93
CA GLN A 68 2.07 -5.03 7.54
C GLN A 68 1.35 -3.69 7.57
N ILE A 69 0.03 -3.72 7.48
CA ILE A 69 -0.80 -2.53 7.67
C ILE A 69 -0.90 -2.19 9.16
N THR A 70 -0.79 -0.91 9.50
CA THR A 70 -0.97 -0.41 10.88
C THR A 70 -2.43 -0.03 11.13
N GLU A 71 -2.80 0.23 12.38
CA GLU A 71 -4.13 0.80 12.70
C GLU A 71 -4.38 2.13 12.00
N LYS A 72 -3.35 2.98 11.88
CA LYS A 72 -3.42 4.23 11.11
C LYS A 72 -3.70 3.94 9.63
N GLY A 73 -3.06 2.90 9.07
CA GLY A 73 -3.27 2.46 7.70
C GLY A 73 -4.69 1.93 7.45
N LYS A 74 -5.26 1.18 8.40
CA LYS A 74 -6.64 0.67 8.31
C LYS A 74 -7.65 1.82 8.21
N ARG A 75 -7.55 2.81 9.11
CA ARG A 75 -8.41 4.01 9.07
C ARG A 75 -8.26 4.79 7.76
N PHE A 76 -7.04 4.88 7.24
CA PHE A 76 -6.82 5.52 5.94
C PHE A 76 -7.44 4.73 4.79
N LEU A 77 -7.35 3.39 4.80
CA LEU A 77 -8.01 2.53 3.82
C LEU A 77 -9.54 2.67 3.84
N GLU A 78 -10.13 2.76 5.03
CA GLU A 78 -11.57 3.02 5.20
C GLU A 78 -11.95 4.37 4.57
N ALA A 79 -11.20 5.44 4.85
CA ALA A 79 -11.43 6.75 4.25
C ALA A 79 -11.33 6.74 2.71
N LEU A 80 -10.39 5.98 2.15
CA LEU A 80 -10.26 5.80 0.70
C LEU A 80 -11.41 4.99 0.07
N SER A 81 -12.08 4.15 0.84
CA SER A 81 -13.16 3.28 0.36
C SER A 81 -14.54 3.92 0.51
N ASN A 82 -14.69 4.81 1.50
CA ASN A 82 -15.93 5.56 1.75
C ASN A 82 -16.01 6.87 0.95
N GLY A 83 -14.92 7.30 0.30
CA GLY A 83 -14.84 8.52 -0.52
C GLY A 83 -15.21 8.35 -1.99
N SER A 84 -15.76 7.21 -2.40
CA SER A 84 -16.35 6.98 -3.72
C SER A 84 -17.87 7.00 -3.62
N ALA A 85 -18.44 8.19 -3.43
CA ALA A 85 -19.84 8.52 -3.67
C ALA A 85 -19.89 9.70 -4.63
#